data_AF-A0A936EN86-F1
#
_entry.id   AF-A0A936EN86-F1
#
_cell.length_a   1.000
_cell.length_b   1.000
_cell.length_c   1.000
_cell.angle_alpha   90.00
_cell.angle_beta   90.00
_cell.angle_gamma   90.00
#
_symmetry.space_group_name_H-M   'P 1'
#
loop_
_entity.id
_entity.type
_entity.pdbx_description
1 polymer ?
#
loop_
_entity_poly.entity_id
_entity_poly.type
_entity_poly.pdbx_seq_one_letter_code
_entity_poly.pdbx_strand_id
1 'polypeptide(L)'
;MKILFRQFMFGTSIGNDKVINIGWLLFRIHAGLSIAIHAGWPKMNSLAAPGWFAEQVAGLGFTFPSPEFWAGMAAWGEFIGGILLAIGLFTRFAAIQLAFQFFVIAFLWYDQPEPLTGMYFQQLLFWVFILISFGGGGRYSLDNLIVKSIKIKAVPVFKTAMVSALLCLGMNNYAQSPALSINDFKPLEGNWKGTLTYKDYSSNKSQTIEALTVIKIRNKNSFVISIDFPNEPGRGGKDKYIIAKNGMTINKKKVIERTSQPDGSLKIVLEEKGEDGNDHKPATFHHIFLIEGDKLTLTKMVNFDAESNFFQRNQYVFSRN
;
A
#
# COMPACT_ATOMS: atom_id res chain seq x y z
N MET A 1 10.85 14.74 36.18
CA MET A 1 10.58 14.52 34.73
C MET A 1 9.79 13.25 34.42
N LYS A 2 10.17 12.05 34.95
CA LYS A 2 9.49 10.77 34.62
C LYS A 2 8.00 10.69 35.00
N ILE A 3 7.58 11.31 36.11
CA ILE A 3 6.18 11.27 36.59
C ILE A 3 5.28 12.16 35.73
N LEU A 4 5.72 13.39 35.44
CA LEU A 4 4.98 14.34 34.61
C LEU A 4 4.76 13.79 33.20
N PHE A 5 5.79 13.18 32.60
CA PHE A 5 5.68 12.56 31.28
C PHE A 5 4.71 11.36 31.27
N ARG A 6 4.70 10.54 32.33
CA ARG A 6 3.76 9.41 32.45
C ARG A 6 2.31 9.88 32.62
N GLN A 7 2.10 10.89 33.47
CA GLN A 7 0.79 11.48 33.66
C GLN A 7 0.31 12.18 32.39
N PHE A 8 1.23 12.79 31.64
CA PHE A 8 0.92 13.33 30.32
C PHE A 8 0.56 12.23 29.33
N MET A 9 1.28 11.10 29.27
CA MET A 9 1.04 10.06 28.25
C MET A 9 -0.16 9.14 28.56
N PHE A 10 -0.33 8.74 29.82
CA PHE A 10 -1.31 7.73 30.25
C PHE A 10 -2.37 8.29 31.23
N GLY A 11 -2.27 9.55 31.62
CA GLY A 11 -3.20 10.17 32.55
C GLY A 11 -4.48 10.66 31.87
N THR A 12 -5.51 10.82 32.70
CA THR A 12 -6.81 11.38 32.31
C THR A 12 -6.96 12.80 32.85
N SER A 13 -7.53 13.67 32.02
CA SER A 13 -8.01 14.99 32.44
C SER A 13 -9.51 14.98 32.75
N ILE A 14 -10.21 13.90 32.40
CA ILE A 14 -11.58 13.64 32.82
C ILE A 14 -11.58 13.36 34.32
N GLY A 15 -12.41 14.09 35.07
CA GLY A 15 -12.57 13.96 36.52
C GLY A 15 -13.10 12.57 36.94
N ASN A 16 -13.32 12.36 38.23
CA ASN A 16 -13.67 11.04 38.78
C ASN A 16 -15.17 10.67 38.73
N ASP A 17 -16.02 11.55 38.20
CA ASP A 17 -17.45 11.31 38.09
C ASP A 17 -17.76 10.07 37.23
N LYS A 18 -18.57 9.15 37.76
CA LYS A 18 -18.84 7.87 37.07
C LYS A 18 -19.62 8.05 35.78
N VAL A 19 -20.60 8.95 35.75
CA VAL A 19 -21.47 9.18 34.59
C VAL A 19 -20.66 9.78 33.45
N ILE A 20 -19.85 10.80 33.74
CA ILE A 20 -18.95 11.42 32.75
C ILE A 20 -17.96 10.38 32.21
N ASN A 21 -17.41 9.51 33.05
CA ASN A 21 -16.47 8.48 32.60
C ASN A 21 -17.13 7.38 31.76
N ILE A 22 -18.39 7.02 32.03
CA ILE A 22 -19.15 6.09 31.20
C ILE A 22 -19.41 6.73 29.83
N GLY A 23 -19.87 7.98 29.81
CA GLY A 23 -20.05 8.74 28.56
C GLY A 23 -18.74 8.85 27.77
N TRP A 24 -17.64 9.14 28.44
CA TRP A 24 -16.31 9.22 27.81
C TRP A 24 -15.83 7.88 27.25
N LEU A 25 -16.10 6.77 27.94
CA LEU A 25 -15.82 5.42 27.44
C LEU A 25 -16.59 5.14 26.14
N LEU A 26 -17.91 5.34 26.17
CA LEU A 26 -18.77 5.09 25.02
C LEU A 26 -18.37 5.98 23.83
N PHE A 27 -18.07 7.25 24.10
CA PHE A 27 -17.58 8.20 23.11
C PHE A 27 -16.27 7.72 22.47
N ARG A 28 -15.27 7.30 23.27
CA ARG A 28 -14.01 6.77 22.74
C ARG A 28 -14.20 5.48 21.96
N ILE A 29 -15.01 4.54 22.44
CA ILE A 29 -15.32 3.29 21.72
C ILE A 29 -15.93 3.62 20.37
N HIS A 30 -16.96 4.47 20.34
CA HIS A 30 -17.63 4.85 19.10
C HIS A 30 -16.67 5.56 18.13
N ALA A 31 -15.94 6.58 18.58
CA ALA A 31 -15.01 7.33 17.73
C ALA A 31 -13.88 6.42 17.19
N GLY A 32 -13.27 5.62 18.06
CA GLY A 32 -12.16 4.73 17.70
C GLY A 32 -12.57 3.61 16.77
N LEU A 33 -13.65 2.88 17.09
CA LEU A 33 -14.14 1.79 16.24
C LEU A 33 -14.72 2.29 14.92
N SER A 34 -15.38 3.46 14.91
CA SER A 34 -15.90 4.02 13.66
C SER A 34 -14.78 4.23 12.66
N ILE A 35 -13.64 4.75 13.10
CA ILE A 35 -12.49 5.02 12.21
C ILE A 35 -11.71 3.75 11.88
N ALA A 36 -11.51 2.87 12.87
CA ALA A 36 -10.89 1.58 12.59
C ALA A 36 -11.68 0.77 11.55
N ILE A 37 -13.01 0.75 11.64
CA ILE A 37 -13.86 -0.08 10.76
C ILE A 37 -14.15 0.60 9.42
N HIS A 38 -14.44 1.91 9.40
CA HIS A 38 -14.92 2.56 8.17
C HIS A 38 -13.80 3.22 7.37
N ALA A 39 -12.69 3.61 8.00
CA ALA A 39 -11.56 4.23 7.31
C ALA A 39 -10.36 3.27 7.20
N GLY A 40 -9.96 2.67 8.33
CA GLY A 40 -8.80 1.79 8.41
C GLY A 40 -9.01 0.44 7.72
N TRP A 41 -10.00 -0.35 8.16
CA TRP A 41 -10.24 -1.73 7.73
C TRP A 41 -10.34 -1.91 6.20
N PRO A 42 -11.02 -1.05 5.43
CA PRO A 42 -11.09 -1.18 3.98
C PRO A 42 -9.72 -1.07 3.28
N LYS A 43 -8.73 -0.49 3.96
CA LYS A 43 -7.35 -0.34 3.49
C LYS A 43 -6.45 -1.51 3.91
N MET A 44 -6.97 -2.45 4.70
CA MET A 44 -6.22 -3.58 5.27
C MET A 44 -6.24 -4.85 4.40
N ASN A 45 -6.42 -4.69 3.08
CA ASN A 45 -6.45 -5.84 2.16
C ASN A 45 -5.06 -6.48 1.97
N SER A 46 -3.99 -5.76 2.29
CA SER A 46 -2.63 -6.28 2.35
C SER A 46 -1.86 -5.59 3.49
N LEU A 47 -0.66 -6.07 3.81
CA LEU A 47 0.24 -5.39 4.75
C LEU A 47 0.64 -3.98 4.26
N ALA A 48 0.65 -3.78 2.94
CA ALA A 48 0.84 -2.48 2.30
C ALA A 48 -0.51 -1.78 2.05
N ALA A 49 -0.48 -0.45 2.06
CA ALA A 49 -1.65 0.33 1.67
C ALA A 49 -2.01 0.08 0.19
N PRO A 50 -3.30 0.19 -0.18
CA PRO A 50 -3.72 0.11 -1.57
C PRO A 50 -3.02 1.15 -2.45
N GLY A 51 -2.72 0.80 -3.70
CA GLY A 51 -2.02 1.69 -4.64
C GLY A 51 -2.71 3.05 -4.85
N TRP A 52 -4.05 3.06 -4.96
CA TRP A 52 -4.84 4.29 -5.06
C TRP A 52 -4.63 5.24 -3.86
N PHE A 53 -4.38 4.69 -2.67
CA PHE A 53 -4.15 5.49 -1.46
C PHE A 53 -2.73 6.04 -1.44
N ALA A 54 -1.75 5.27 -1.93
CA ALA A 54 -0.40 5.76 -2.16
C ALA A 54 -0.35 6.92 -3.15
N GLU A 55 -1.13 6.84 -4.25
CA GLU A 55 -1.26 7.93 -5.22
C GLU A 55 -1.91 9.18 -4.61
N GLN A 56 -2.97 9.03 -3.81
CA GLN A 56 -3.60 10.14 -3.11
C GLN A 56 -2.62 10.84 -2.15
N VAL A 57 -1.86 10.06 -1.38
CA VAL A 57 -0.83 10.56 -0.46
C VAL A 57 0.32 11.23 -1.23
N ALA A 58 0.71 10.72 -2.40
CA ALA A 58 1.67 11.36 -3.28
C ALA A 58 1.16 12.72 -3.80
N GLY A 59 -0.12 12.82 -4.17
CA GLY A 59 -0.77 14.05 -4.61
C GLY A 59 -0.77 15.15 -3.54
N LEU A 60 -0.71 14.76 -2.27
CA LEU A 60 -0.54 15.66 -1.12
C LEU A 60 0.91 16.10 -0.87
N GLY A 61 1.87 15.63 -1.67
CA GLY A 61 3.30 15.97 -1.55
C GLY A 61 4.11 15.02 -0.65
N PHE A 62 3.48 14.00 -0.05
CA PHE A 62 4.17 13.00 0.77
C PHE A 62 4.90 11.96 -0.10
N THR A 63 5.96 12.40 -0.77
CA THR A 63 6.70 11.61 -1.77
C THR A 63 7.99 10.98 -1.26
N PHE A 64 8.57 11.49 -0.17
CA PHE A 64 9.79 10.96 0.46
C PHE A 64 9.50 10.49 1.89
N PRO A 65 9.91 9.27 2.33
CA PRO A 65 10.79 8.31 1.66
C PRO A 65 10.14 7.52 0.50
N SER A 66 8.83 7.26 0.56
CA SER A 66 8.01 6.86 -0.60
C SER A 66 6.52 7.11 -0.28
N PRO A 67 5.65 7.28 -1.29
CA PRO A 67 4.21 7.40 -1.06
C PRO A 67 3.58 6.17 -0.40
N GLU A 68 4.05 4.97 -0.75
CA GLU A 68 3.56 3.70 -0.19
C GLU A 68 3.88 3.59 1.29
N PHE A 69 5.05 4.09 1.72
CA PHE A 69 5.42 4.16 3.13
C PHE A 69 4.44 5.04 3.92
N TRP A 70 4.16 6.25 3.42
CA TRP A 70 3.25 7.18 4.08
C TRP A 70 1.80 6.68 4.07
N ALA A 71 1.35 6.12 2.95
CA ALA A 71 0.04 5.50 2.85
C ALA A 71 -0.10 4.30 3.78
N GLY A 72 0.93 3.47 3.90
CA GLY A 72 0.98 2.37 4.87
C GLY A 72 0.85 2.88 6.30
N MET A 73 1.67 3.87 6.68
CA MET A 73 1.61 4.53 7.99
C MET A 73 0.24 5.12 8.29
N ALA A 74 -0.40 5.76 7.30
CA ALA A 74 -1.71 6.36 7.44
C ALA A 74 -2.82 5.30 7.57
N ALA A 75 -2.80 4.24 6.76
CA ALA A 75 -3.79 3.16 6.82
C ALA A 75 -3.71 2.39 8.15
N TRP A 76 -2.49 2.00 8.55
CA TRP A 76 -2.26 1.35 9.84
C TRP A 76 -2.54 2.28 11.02
N GLY A 77 -2.24 3.58 10.88
CA GLY A 77 -2.58 4.61 11.87
C GLY A 77 -4.09 4.71 12.10
N GLU A 78 -4.89 4.74 11.03
CA GLU A 78 -6.36 4.75 11.14
C GLU A 78 -6.88 3.46 11.80
N PHE A 79 -6.36 2.31 11.38
CA PHE A 79 -6.83 1.02 11.88
C PHE A 79 -6.40 0.74 13.32
N ILE A 80 -5.10 0.67 13.57
CA ILE A 80 -4.55 0.40 14.91
C ILE A 80 -4.82 1.56 15.85
N GLY A 81 -4.66 2.81 15.40
CA GLY A 81 -4.92 3.99 16.21
C GLY A 81 -6.38 4.06 16.66
N GLY A 82 -7.33 3.71 15.79
CA GLY A 82 -8.74 3.62 16.16
C GLY A 82 -9.01 2.55 17.23
N ILE A 83 -8.42 1.36 17.11
CA ILE A 83 -8.53 0.29 18.11
C ILE A 83 -7.91 0.72 19.44
N LEU A 84 -6.70 1.27 19.41
CA LEU A 84 -5.99 1.77 20.59
C LEU A 84 -6.80 2.83 21.33
N LEU A 85 -7.42 3.76 20.60
CA LEU A 85 -8.26 4.79 21.17
C LEU A 85 -9.54 4.21 21.81
N ALA A 86 -10.17 3.22 21.16
CA ALA A 86 -11.37 2.55 21.66
C ALA A 86 -11.11 1.85 23.00
N ILE A 87 -10.04 1.03 23.09
CA ILE A 87 -9.65 0.33 24.32
C ILE A 87 -9.01 1.28 25.35
N GLY A 88 -8.57 2.46 24.92
CA GLY A 88 -7.90 3.47 25.73
C GLY A 88 -6.48 3.07 26.11
N LEU A 89 -5.67 2.69 25.13
CA LEU A 89 -4.25 2.38 25.27
C LEU A 89 -3.43 3.36 24.44
N PHE A 90 -2.45 4.03 25.06
CA PHE A 90 -1.74 5.17 24.46
C PHE A 90 -2.70 6.23 23.90
N THR A 91 -3.79 6.49 24.61
CA THR A 91 -4.99 7.22 24.10
C THR A 91 -4.62 8.56 23.49
N ARG A 92 -3.76 9.34 24.17
CA ARG A 92 -3.39 10.68 23.71
C ARG A 92 -2.52 10.62 22.46
N PHE A 93 -1.60 9.66 22.40
CA PHE A 93 -0.75 9.47 21.23
C PHE A 93 -1.57 9.03 20.01
N ALA A 94 -2.44 8.03 20.18
CA ALA A 94 -3.36 7.58 19.14
C ALA A 94 -4.28 8.72 18.66
N ALA A 95 -4.84 9.51 19.59
CA ALA A 95 -5.70 10.64 19.25
C ALA A 95 -4.93 11.75 18.49
N ILE A 96 -3.72 12.10 18.90
CA ILE A 96 -2.89 13.12 18.19
C ILE A 96 -2.55 12.65 16.78
N GLN A 97 -2.19 11.38 16.63
CA GLN A 97 -1.85 10.80 15.34
C GLN A 97 -3.07 10.82 14.39
N LEU A 98 -4.24 10.42 14.87
CA LEU A 98 -5.50 10.50 14.09
C LEU A 98 -5.86 11.96 13.80
N ALA A 99 -5.77 12.86 14.79
CA ALA A 99 -6.03 14.28 14.59
C ALA A 99 -5.13 14.86 13.47
N PHE A 100 -3.85 14.49 13.43
CA PHE A 100 -2.96 14.93 12.35
C PHE A 100 -3.45 14.46 10.97
N GLN A 101 -3.89 13.21 10.82
CA GLN A 101 -4.42 12.73 9.54
C GLN A 101 -5.67 13.49 9.11
N PHE A 102 -6.63 13.65 10.01
CA PHE A 102 -7.87 14.36 9.71
C PHE A 102 -7.66 15.86 9.52
N PHE A 103 -6.61 16.45 10.11
CA PHE A 103 -6.17 17.80 9.78
C PHE A 103 -5.71 17.91 8.32
N VAL A 104 -4.81 17.01 7.89
CA VAL A 104 -4.32 17.00 6.50
C VAL A 104 -5.50 16.84 5.52
N ILE A 105 -6.42 15.91 5.80
CA ILE A 105 -7.56 15.65 4.92
C ILE A 105 -8.54 16.84 4.90
N ALA A 106 -8.89 17.39 6.06
CA ALA A 106 -9.90 18.43 6.16
C ALA A 106 -9.41 19.80 5.66
N PHE A 107 -8.13 20.13 5.85
CA PHE A 107 -7.62 21.49 5.62
C PHE A 107 -6.61 21.61 4.47
N LEU A 108 -5.90 20.53 4.12
CA LEU A 108 -4.86 20.57 3.08
C LEU A 108 -5.26 19.85 1.80
N TRP A 109 -6.16 18.87 1.88
CA TRP A 109 -6.61 18.09 0.73
C TRP A 109 -7.92 18.59 0.12
N TYR A 110 -8.83 19.11 0.94
CA TYR A 110 -10.17 19.47 0.48
C TYR A 110 -10.17 20.82 -0.26
N ASP A 111 -10.80 20.87 -1.44
CA ASP A 111 -10.75 22.04 -2.34
C ASP A 111 -11.48 23.29 -1.82
N GLN A 112 -12.40 23.15 -0.85
CA GLN A 112 -13.12 24.27 -0.22
C GLN A 112 -13.12 24.19 1.31
N PRO A 113 -11.97 24.35 1.98
CA PRO A 113 -11.88 24.22 3.42
C PRO A 113 -12.62 25.39 4.09
N GLU A 114 -13.71 25.12 4.81
CA GLU A 114 -14.41 26.09 5.66
C GLU A 114 -14.17 25.80 7.14
N PRO A 115 -13.22 26.48 7.81
CA PRO A 115 -12.74 26.05 9.13
C PRO A 115 -13.71 26.20 10.29
N LEU A 116 -14.81 26.96 10.11
CA LEU A 116 -15.70 27.36 11.21
C LEU A 116 -17.18 27.04 10.97
N THR A 117 -17.67 27.11 9.72
CA THR A 117 -19.12 27.05 9.40
C THR A 117 -19.51 25.90 8.48
N GLY A 118 -18.66 25.50 7.54
CA GLY A 118 -18.88 24.34 6.69
C GLY A 118 -18.56 23.06 7.46
N MET A 119 -19.57 22.24 7.75
CA MET A 119 -19.33 20.97 8.44
C MET A 119 -19.03 19.86 7.43
N TYR A 120 -17.73 19.64 7.17
CA TYR A 120 -17.24 18.43 6.54
C TYR A 120 -17.00 17.35 7.60
N PHE A 121 -17.38 16.10 7.32
CA PHE A 121 -17.32 14.99 8.29
C PHE A 121 -15.90 14.79 8.87
N GLN A 122 -14.87 15.01 8.07
CA GLN A 122 -13.46 14.86 8.43
C GLN A 122 -12.99 15.95 9.41
N GLN A 123 -13.55 17.16 9.32
CA GLN A 123 -13.27 18.24 10.27
C GLN A 123 -13.92 17.99 11.63
N LEU A 124 -15.12 17.40 11.65
CA LEU A 124 -15.74 16.94 12.89
C LEU A 124 -14.86 15.88 13.57
N LEU A 125 -14.36 14.90 12.80
CA LEU A 125 -13.45 13.88 13.30
C LEU A 125 -12.15 14.46 13.83
N PHE A 126 -11.56 15.45 13.13
CA PHE A 126 -10.41 16.20 13.63
C PHE A 126 -10.68 16.76 15.04
N TRP A 127 -11.79 17.48 15.23
CA TRP A 127 -12.13 18.07 16.54
C TRP A 127 -12.45 17.03 17.62
N VAL A 128 -13.08 15.90 17.24
CA VAL A 128 -13.27 14.75 18.13
C VAL A 128 -11.92 14.23 18.64
N PHE A 129 -10.94 14.07 17.76
CA PHE A 129 -9.62 13.57 18.16
C PHE A 129 -8.81 14.59 18.95
N ILE A 130 -8.94 15.88 18.65
CA ILE A 130 -8.39 16.93 19.50
C ILE A 130 -8.98 16.83 20.91
N LEU A 131 -10.31 16.72 21.05
CA LEU A 131 -10.96 16.58 22.35
C LEU A 131 -10.43 15.35 23.12
N ILE A 132 -10.28 14.21 22.45
CA ILE A 132 -9.75 12.99 23.07
C ILE A 132 -8.28 13.13 23.47
N SER A 133 -7.47 13.84 22.68
CA SER A 133 -6.06 14.09 23.00
C SER A 133 -5.88 14.89 24.30
N PHE A 134 -6.79 15.82 24.59
CA PHE A 134 -6.79 16.58 25.84
C PHE A 134 -7.43 15.81 26.99
N GLY A 135 -8.54 15.11 26.76
CA GLY A 135 -9.25 14.32 27.77
C GLY A 135 -8.47 13.09 28.25
N GLY A 136 -7.72 12.45 27.35
CA GLY A 136 -6.98 11.21 27.61
C GLY A 136 -7.88 9.98 27.75
N GLY A 137 -7.38 8.92 28.39
CA GLY A 137 -8.08 7.63 28.47
C GLY A 137 -9.34 7.61 29.33
N GLY A 138 -9.49 8.48 30.32
CA GLY A 138 -10.56 8.35 31.31
C GLY A 138 -10.40 7.14 32.24
N ARG A 139 -11.32 6.98 33.19
CA ARG A 139 -11.29 5.95 34.24
C ARG A 139 -11.35 4.53 33.67
N TYR A 140 -12.12 4.30 32.63
CA TYR A 140 -12.31 2.99 31.98
C TYR A 140 -11.40 2.85 30.76
N SER A 141 -10.09 2.93 30.96
CA SER A 141 -9.07 2.77 29.91
C SER A 141 -7.96 1.86 30.38
N LEU A 142 -7.30 1.19 29.43
CA LEU A 142 -6.08 0.44 29.73
C LEU A 142 -4.96 1.35 30.25
N ASP A 143 -4.89 2.59 29.77
CA ASP A 143 -3.97 3.62 30.27
C ASP A 143 -4.13 3.84 31.77
N ASN A 144 -5.37 3.97 32.25
CA ASN A 144 -5.64 4.11 33.69
C ASN A 144 -5.30 2.81 34.47
N LEU A 145 -5.42 1.63 33.87
CA LEU A 145 -4.97 0.38 34.49
C LEU A 145 -3.45 0.32 34.59
N ILE A 146 -2.72 0.78 33.58
CA ILE A 146 -1.25 0.87 33.57
C ILE A 146 -0.79 1.84 34.67
N VAL A 147 -1.42 3.01 34.79
CA VAL A 147 -1.09 3.99 35.84
C VAL A 147 -1.34 3.41 37.24
N LYS A 148 -2.42 2.63 37.44
CA LYS A 148 -2.76 2.03 38.74
C LYS A 148 -1.94 0.80 39.12
N SER A 149 -1.54 -0.01 38.14
CA SER A 149 -0.83 -1.29 38.36
C SER A 149 0.67 -1.12 38.61
N ILE A 150 1.23 0.05 38.32
CA ILE A 150 2.67 0.32 38.48
C ILE A 150 3.01 0.67 39.95
N LYS A 151 3.20 -0.35 40.77
CA LYS A 151 4.23 -0.37 41.82
C LYS A 151 5.47 -1.08 41.25
N ILE A 152 6.41 -0.34 40.65
CA ILE A 152 7.59 -0.95 40.03
C ILE A 152 8.75 -1.02 41.03
N LYS A 153 9.18 -2.24 41.39
CA LYS A 153 10.60 -2.53 41.63
C LYS A 153 11.33 -2.36 40.31
N ALA A 154 12.33 -1.49 40.27
CA ALA A 154 13.05 -1.12 39.04
C ALA A 154 13.54 -2.37 38.29
N VAL A 155 13.02 -2.58 37.07
CA VAL A 155 13.64 -3.50 36.12
C VAL A 155 14.77 -2.71 35.42
N PRO A 156 16.00 -3.26 35.34
CA PRO A 156 17.13 -2.54 34.78
C PRO A 156 16.88 -2.20 33.31
N VAL A 157 17.04 -0.91 32.99
CA VAL A 157 16.85 -0.27 31.67
C VAL A 157 17.54 -1.05 30.54
N PHE A 158 18.64 -1.73 30.86
CA PHE A 158 19.39 -2.57 29.92
C PHE A 158 18.56 -3.74 29.34
N LYS A 159 17.74 -4.41 30.15
CA LYS A 159 16.91 -5.54 29.67
C LYS A 159 15.79 -5.06 28.75
N THR A 160 15.21 -3.90 29.05
CA THR A 160 14.15 -3.30 28.22
C THR A 160 14.72 -2.77 26.92
N ALA A 161 15.87 -2.09 26.95
CA ALA A 161 16.58 -1.63 25.75
C ALA A 161 17.00 -2.80 24.84
N MET A 162 17.44 -3.92 25.42
CA MET A 162 17.85 -5.10 24.66
C MET A 162 16.65 -5.79 23.99
N VAL A 163 15.50 -5.89 24.66
CA VAL A 163 14.26 -6.44 24.07
C VAL A 163 13.69 -5.52 22.99
N SER A 164 13.70 -4.20 23.20
CA SER A 164 13.31 -3.22 22.17
C SER A 164 14.26 -3.23 20.97
N ALA A 165 15.57 -3.36 21.20
CA ALA A 165 16.57 -3.51 20.13
C ALA A 165 16.39 -4.82 19.37
N LEU A 166 16.10 -5.93 20.06
CA LEU A 166 15.79 -7.23 19.44
C LEU A 166 14.49 -7.21 18.62
N LEU A 167 13.47 -6.48 19.07
CA LEU A 167 12.23 -6.24 18.30
C LEU A 167 12.46 -5.36 17.07
N CYS A 168 13.33 -4.35 17.15
CA CYS A 168 13.71 -3.53 16.00
C CYS A 168 14.63 -4.27 15.02
N LEU A 169 15.48 -5.16 15.52
CA LEU A 169 16.35 -6.04 14.70
C LEU A 169 15.58 -7.20 14.05
N GLY A 170 14.39 -7.54 14.56
CA GLY A 170 13.46 -8.51 13.97
C GLY A 170 12.63 -7.97 12.80
N MET A 171 12.61 -6.65 12.60
CA MET A 171 12.04 -6.02 11.40
C MET A 171 13.03 -6.14 10.25
N ASN A 172 13.26 -7.38 9.78
CA ASN A 172 13.68 -7.55 8.40
C ASN A 172 12.53 -7.07 7.54
N ASN A 173 12.60 -5.80 7.14
CA ASN A 173 11.98 -5.38 5.90
C ASN A 173 12.53 -6.32 4.84
N TYR A 174 11.78 -7.35 4.47
CA TYR A 174 11.78 -7.82 3.09
C TYR A 174 11.14 -6.71 2.25
N ALA A 175 11.75 -5.51 2.27
CA ALA A 175 11.67 -4.60 1.16
C ALA A 175 12.41 -5.35 0.05
N GLN A 176 11.67 -6.15 -0.71
CA GLN A 176 12.20 -6.74 -1.93
C GLN A 176 12.70 -5.57 -2.75
N SER A 177 14.02 -5.54 -2.94
CA SER A 177 14.61 -4.57 -3.84
C SER A 177 13.92 -4.75 -5.20
N PRO A 178 13.32 -3.70 -5.78
CA PRO A 178 12.77 -3.76 -7.13
C PRO A 178 13.87 -3.96 -8.19
N ALA A 179 15.15 -3.99 -7.80
CA ALA A 179 16.24 -4.26 -8.73
C ALA A 179 16.13 -5.67 -9.33
N LEU A 180 15.84 -5.71 -10.62
CA LEU A 180 15.81 -6.95 -11.41
C LEU A 180 17.23 -7.41 -11.76
N SER A 181 17.35 -8.72 -11.94
CA SER A 181 18.54 -9.35 -12.53
C SER A 181 18.14 -10.31 -13.65
N ILE A 182 19.08 -10.67 -14.51
CA ILE A 182 18.80 -11.66 -15.57
C ILE A 182 18.37 -13.02 -15.01
N ASN A 183 18.74 -13.35 -13.76
CA ASN A 183 18.36 -14.61 -13.13
C ASN A 183 16.85 -14.71 -12.90
N ASP A 184 16.13 -13.58 -12.84
CA ASP A 184 14.68 -13.55 -12.70
C ASP A 184 13.98 -14.09 -13.96
N PHE A 185 14.64 -13.97 -15.12
CA PHE A 185 14.11 -14.34 -16.42
C PHE A 185 14.73 -15.63 -16.98
N LYS A 186 15.85 -16.11 -16.43
CA LYS A 186 16.47 -17.38 -16.84
C LYS A 186 15.50 -18.57 -16.84
N PRO A 187 14.62 -18.75 -15.82
CA PRO A 187 13.66 -19.84 -15.81
C PRO A 187 12.67 -19.79 -16.98
N LEU A 188 12.53 -18.64 -17.65
CA LEU A 188 11.61 -18.48 -18.78
C LEU A 188 12.19 -18.97 -20.11
N GLU A 189 13.49 -19.25 -20.18
CA GLU A 189 14.14 -19.63 -21.44
C GLU A 189 13.52 -20.91 -22.02
N GLY A 190 13.11 -20.85 -23.29
CA GLY A 190 12.48 -21.98 -23.97
C GLY A 190 11.30 -21.59 -24.85
N ASN A 191 10.57 -22.60 -25.28
CA ASN A 191 9.37 -22.50 -26.09
C ASN A 191 8.14 -22.63 -25.19
N TRP A 192 7.12 -21.85 -25.48
CA TRP A 192 5.88 -21.81 -24.73
C TRP A 192 4.70 -21.75 -25.69
N LYS A 193 3.58 -22.32 -25.27
CA LYS A 193 2.33 -22.33 -26.02
C LYS A 193 1.22 -21.75 -25.16
N GLY A 194 0.29 -21.03 -25.76
CA GLY A 194 -0.75 -20.36 -25.01
C GLY A 194 -1.71 -19.56 -25.87
N THR A 195 -2.26 -18.51 -25.27
CA THR A 195 -3.24 -17.65 -25.90
C THR A 195 -2.96 -16.18 -25.62
N LEU A 196 -3.46 -15.34 -26.52
CA LEU A 196 -3.62 -13.90 -26.31
C LEU A 196 -5.11 -13.59 -26.20
N THR A 197 -5.52 -12.98 -25.08
CA THR A 197 -6.84 -12.39 -24.91
C THR A 197 -6.74 -10.87 -25.03
N TYR A 198 -7.50 -10.27 -25.95
CA TYR A 198 -7.54 -8.83 -26.16
C TYR A 198 -8.97 -8.36 -26.47
N LYS A 199 -9.23 -7.08 -26.24
CA LYS A 199 -10.50 -6.47 -26.63
C LYS A 199 -10.41 -6.02 -28.09
N ASP A 200 -11.28 -6.56 -28.93
CA ASP A 200 -11.43 -6.07 -30.30
C ASP A 200 -12.29 -4.81 -30.28
N TYR A 201 -11.70 -3.68 -30.69
CA TYR A 201 -12.34 -2.36 -30.63
C TYR A 201 -13.33 -2.12 -31.78
N SER A 202 -13.31 -2.95 -32.83
CA SER A 202 -14.29 -2.88 -33.92
C SER A 202 -15.61 -3.55 -33.52
N SER A 203 -15.55 -4.64 -32.76
CA SER A 203 -16.72 -5.40 -32.30
C SER A 203 -17.06 -5.18 -30.82
N ASN A 204 -16.19 -4.48 -30.08
CA ASN A 204 -16.24 -4.24 -28.64
C ASN A 204 -16.30 -5.53 -27.80
N LYS A 205 -15.90 -6.67 -28.36
CA LYS A 205 -15.91 -8.01 -27.73
C LYS A 205 -14.50 -8.47 -27.41
N SER A 206 -14.35 -9.23 -26.32
CA SER A 206 -13.10 -9.92 -26.03
C SER A 206 -12.89 -11.07 -27.00
N GLN A 207 -11.71 -11.12 -27.61
CA GLN A 207 -11.27 -12.21 -28.48
C GLN A 207 -10.07 -12.92 -27.85
N THR A 208 -9.98 -14.23 -28.09
CA THR A 208 -8.86 -15.06 -27.64
C THR A 208 -8.31 -15.81 -28.84
N ILE A 209 -7.02 -15.61 -29.13
CA ILE A 209 -6.33 -16.28 -30.24
C ILE A 209 -5.15 -17.12 -29.72
N GLU A 210 -4.78 -18.16 -30.46
CA GLU A 210 -3.62 -18.98 -30.15
C GLU A 210 -2.33 -18.19 -30.36
N ALA A 211 -1.41 -18.28 -29.39
CA ALA A 211 -0.12 -17.61 -29.42
C ALA A 211 0.99 -18.59 -29.02
N LEU A 212 2.11 -18.52 -29.73
CA LEU A 212 3.35 -19.19 -29.38
C LEU A 212 4.36 -18.15 -28.94
N THR A 213 5.20 -18.47 -27.96
CA THR A 213 6.33 -17.59 -27.61
C THR A 213 7.62 -18.35 -27.39
N VAL A 214 8.72 -17.75 -27.81
CA VAL A 214 10.08 -18.24 -27.60
C VAL A 214 10.87 -17.17 -26.85
N ILE A 215 11.35 -17.52 -25.67
CA ILE A 215 12.14 -16.63 -24.82
C ILE A 215 13.59 -17.09 -24.85
N LYS A 216 14.51 -16.18 -25.17
CA LYS A 216 15.95 -16.47 -25.26
C LYS A 216 16.76 -15.49 -24.42
N ILE A 217 17.61 -16.00 -23.55
CA ILE A 217 18.59 -15.19 -22.83
C ILE A 217 19.73 -14.86 -23.79
N ARG A 218 20.11 -13.59 -23.90
CA ARG A 218 21.15 -13.14 -24.84
C ARG A 218 22.50 -12.94 -24.17
N ASN A 219 22.51 -12.33 -23.00
CA ASN A 219 23.71 -12.03 -22.25
C ASN A 219 23.33 -11.72 -20.78
N LYS A 220 24.29 -11.23 -19.99
CA LYS A 220 24.15 -11.02 -18.54
C LYS A 220 23.06 -10.01 -18.14
N ASN A 221 22.50 -9.24 -19.07
CA ASN A 221 21.49 -8.22 -18.76
C ASN A 221 20.41 -8.08 -19.85
N SER A 222 20.30 -9.00 -20.81
CA SER A 222 19.24 -8.91 -21.81
C SER A 222 18.70 -10.26 -22.26
N PHE A 223 17.43 -10.24 -22.60
CA PHE A 223 16.68 -11.37 -23.14
C PHE A 223 15.76 -10.89 -24.26
N VAL A 224 15.23 -11.83 -25.02
CA VAL A 224 14.33 -11.57 -26.15
C VAL A 224 13.09 -12.44 -25.99
N ILE A 225 11.91 -11.84 -26.18
CA ILE A 225 10.64 -12.55 -26.30
C ILE A 225 10.22 -12.44 -27.77
N SER A 226 9.93 -13.58 -28.39
CA SER A 226 9.43 -13.64 -29.77
C SER A 226 8.05 -14.29 -29.74
N ILE A 227 7.01 -13.56 -30.11
CA ILE A 227 5.63 -14.04 -30.13
C ILE A 227 5.22 -14.26 -31.58
N ASP A 228 4.55 -15.38 -31.83
CA ASP A 228 3.99 -15.73 -33.13
C ASP A 228 2.53 -16.18 -32.99
N PHE A 229 1.74 -15.94 -34.04
CA PHE A 229 0.33 -16.30 -34.09
C PHE A 229 0.13 -17.30 -35.24
N PRO A 230 0.02 -18.62 -34.95
CA PRO A 230 0.01 -19.66 -35.98
C PRO A 230 -1.06 -19.48 -37.06
N ASN A 231 -2.21 -18.91 -36.67
CA ASN A 231 -3.35 -18.70 -37.55
C ASN A 231 -3.38 -17.30 -38.18
N GLU A 232 -2.42 -16.43 -37.84
CA GLU A 232 -2.29 -15.05 -38.35
C GLU A 232 -0.83 -14.72 -38.70
N PRO A 233 -0.28 -15.35 -39.76
CA PRO A 233 1.14 -15.22 -40.09
C PRO A 233 1.56 -13.77 -40.34
N GLY A 234 2.71 -13.39 -39.80
CA GLY A 234 3.26 -12.04 -39.93
C GLY A 234 2.72 -11.00 -38.93
N ARG A 235 1.71 -11.35 -38.12
CA ARG A 235 1.23 -10.49 -37.01
C ARG A 235 2.05 -10.62 -35.73
N GLY A 236 2.96 -11.60 -35.68
CA GLY A 236 3.89 -11.80 -34.58
C GLY A 236 4.88 -10.65 -34.39
N GLY A 237 5.60 -10.68 -33.28
CA GLY A 237 6.53 -9.62 -32.88
C GLY A 237 7.73 -10.16 -32.13
N LYS A 238 8.81 -9.38 -32.10
CA LYS A 238 10.02 -9.73 -31.38
C LYS A 238 10.57 -8.53 -30.64
N ASP A 239 10.57 -8.63 -29.32
CA ASP A 239 11.00 -7.56 -28.42
C ASP A 239 12.26 -7.96 -27.65
N LYS A 240 13.21 -7.03 -27.59
CA LYS A 240 14.43 -7.18 -26.80
C LYS A 240 14.29 -6.39 -25.51
N TYR A 241 14.57 -7.04 -24.39
CA TYR A 241 14.50 -6.47 -23.05
C TYR A 241 15.91 -6.33 -22.48
N ILE A 242 16.34 -5.11 -22.17
CA ILE A 242 17.67 -4.81 -21.62
C ILE A 242 17.50 -4.25 -20.21
N ILE A 243 17.98 -4.98 -19.22
CA ILE A 243 17.99 -4.60 -17.80
C ILE A 243 19.14 -3.61 -17.58
N ALA A 244 18.85 -2.46 -17.00
CA ALA A 244 19.86 -1.48 -16.63
C ALA A 244 20.77 -2.01 -15.52
N LYS A 245 21.97 -1.43 -15.39
CA LYS A 245 22.97 -1.88 -14.41
C LYS A 245 22.47 -1.82 -12.96
N ASN A 246 21.57 -0.87 -12.65
CA ASN A 246 20.95 -0.73 -11.33
C ASN A 246 19.76 -1.67 -11.11
N GLY A 247 19.32 -2.42 -12.13
CA GLY A 247 18.14 -3.29 -12.07
C GLY A 247 16.80 -2.57 -12.01
N MET A 248 16.78 -1.23 -12.00
CA MET A 248 15.58 -0.42 -11.75
C MET A 248 14.79 -0.09 -13.02
N THR A 249 15.33 -0.41 -14.19
CA THR A 249 14.65 -0.20 -15.47
C THR A 249 14.93 -1.35 -16.44
N ILE A 250 13.96 -1.62 -17.31
CA ILE A 250 14.11 -2.44 -18.51
C ILE A 250 13.79 -1.58 -19.72
N ASN A 251 14.77 -1.35 -20.60
CA ASN A 251 14.68 -0.37 -21.69
C ASN A 251 14.27 1.02 -21.14
N LYS A 252 13.10 1.54 -21.56
CA LYS A 252 12.50 2.79 -21.07
C LYS A 252 11.50 2.59 -19.93
N LYS A 253 11.26 1.34 -19.50
CA LYS A 253 10.25 0.98 -18.52
C LYS A 253 10.86 0.95 -17.11
N LYS A 254 10.22 1.61 -16.15
CA LYS A 254 10.64 1.62 -14.74
C LYS A 254 10.15 0.37 -14.05
N VAL A 255 10.97 -0.25 -13.20
CA VAL A 255 10.51 -1.34 -12.34
C VAL A 255 9.83 -0.71 -11.13
N ILE A 256 8.54 -1.00 -10.96
CA ILE A 256 7.74 -0.51 -9.82
C ILE A 256 7.45 -1.60 -8.80
N GLU A 257 7.46 -2.87 -9.21
CA GLU A 257 7.24 -4.00 -8.31
C GLU A 257 8.09 -5.21 -8.75
N ARG A 258 8.69 -5.91 -7.78
CA ARG A 258 9.32 -7.23 -7.96
C ARG A 258 9.03 -8.07 -6.71
N THR A 259 8.00 -8.90 -6.78
CA THR A 259 7.48 -9.65 -5.64
C THR A 259 7.59 -11.15 -5.85
N SER A 260 8.38 -11.84 -5.02
CA SER A 260 8.29 -13.30 -4.86
C SER A 260 7.16 -13.63 -3.89
N GLN A 261 6.20 -14.42 -4.35
CA GLN A 261 5.02 -14.82 -3.60
C GLN A 261 5.28 -16.10 -2.78
N PRO A 262 4.47 -16.39 -1.74
CA PRO A 262 4.66 -17.56 -0.89
C PRO A 262 4.60 -18.91 -1.62
N ASP A 263 3.90 -18.97 -2.75
CA ASP A 263 3.79 -20.15 -3.62
C ASP A 263 5.01 -20.35 -4.54
N GLY A 264 6.02 -19.49 -4.44
CA GLY A 264 7.23 -19.51 -5.27
C GLY A 264 7.07 -18.77 -6.61
N SER A 265 5.89 -18.22 -6.91
CA SER A 265 5.69 -17.41 -8.12
C SER A 265 6.39 -16.05 -8.01
N LEU A 266 6.76 -15.50 -9.15
CA LEU A 266 7.40 -14.18 -9.24
C LEU A 266 6.51 -13.22 -10.04
N LYS A 267 6.12 -12.12 -9.40
CA LYS A 267 5.40 -11.01 -10.02
C LYS A 267 6.36 -9.85 -10.25
N ILE A 268 6.42 -9.33 -11.46
CA ILE A 268 7.18 -8.14 -11.83
C ILE A 268 6.24 -7.16 -12.50
N VAL A 269 6.27 -5.89 -12.09
CA VAL A 269 5.48 -4.84 -12.73
C VAL A 269 6.41 -3.76 -13.24
N LEU A 270 6.31 -3.48 -14.54
CA LEU A 270 7.04 -2.43 -15.23
C LEU A 270 6.09 -1.31 -15.63
N GLU A 271 6.47 -0.07 -15.38
CA GLU A 271 5.72 1.13 -15.77
C GLU A 271 6.36 1.84 -16.97
N GLU A 272 5.53 2.27 -17.90
CA GLU A 272 5.93 3.06 -19.07
C GLU A 272 4.88 4.13 -19.33
N LYS A 273 5.32 5.36 -19.59
CA LYS A 273 4.44 6.41 -20.12
C LYS A 273 4.59 6.50 -21.63
N GLY A 274 3.48 6.67 -22.33
CA GLY A 274 3.47 6.82 -23.78
C GLY A 274 2.10 7.20 -24.30
N GLU A 275 1.93 7.13 -25.61
CA GLU A 275 0.64 7.31 -26.27
C GLU A 275 0.04 5.93 -26.56
N ASP A 276 -1.24 5.74 -26.25
CA ASP A 276 -1.96 4.52 -26.59
C ASP A 276 -2.26 4.46 -28.10
N GLY A 277 -1.87 3.36 -28.72
CA GLY A 277 -1.96 3.23 -30.18
C GLY A 277 -3.37 3.00 -30.76
N ASN A 278 -4.40 2.74 -29.95
CA ASN A 278 -5.77 2.65 -30.48
C ASN A 278 -6.55 3.95 -30.24
N ASP A 279 -6.35 4.55 -29.06
CA ASP A 279 -7.11 5.72 -28.64
C ASP A 279 -6.36 7.03 -28.91
N HIS A 280 -5.07 6.97 -29.26
CA HIS A 280 -4.19 8.12 -29.53
C HIS A 280 -4.14 9.13 -28.38
N LYS A 281 -4.19 8.61 -27.15
CA LYS A 281 -4.19 9.38 -25.90
C LYS A 281 -2.94 9.10 -25.07
N PRO A 282 -2.39 10.10 -24.36
CA PRO A 282 -1.41 9.87 -23.31
C PRO A 282 -1.93 8.87 -22.28
N ALA A 283 -1.10 7.87 -21.98
CA ALA A 283 -1.44 6.81 -21.06
C ALA A 283 -0.20 6.33 -20.29
N THR A 284 -0.46 5.83 -19.10
CA THR A 284 0.48 5.03 -18.32
C THR A 284 0.16 3.56 -18.54
N PHE A 285 1.20 2.78 -18.86
CA PHE A 285 1.12 1.35 -19.10
C PHE A 285 1.80 0.60 -17.97
N HIS A 286 1.11 -0.39 -17.40
CA HIS A 286 1.75 -1.39 -16.55
C HIS A 286 1.88 -2.71 -17.30
N HIS A 287 3.12 -3.17 -17.46
CA HIS A 287 3.45 -4.47 -18.05
C HIS A 287 3.76 -5.43 -16.91
N ILE A 288 2.85 -6.36 -16.67
CA ILE A 288 2.90 -7.30 -15.55
C ILE A 288 3.40 -8.65 -16.07
N PHE A 289 4.48 -9.14 -15.49
CA PHE A 289 4.95 -10.51 -15.66
C PHE A 289 4.58 -11.28 -14.41
N LEU A 290 3.82 -12.36 -14.57
CA LEU A 290 3.55 -13.32 -13.52
C LEU A 290 4.12 -14.67 -13.94
N ILE A 291 5.10 -15.15 -13.20
CA ILE A 291 5.90 -16.33 -13.50
C ILE A 291 5.60 -17.39 -12.44
N GLU A 292 4.93 -18.46 -12.85
CA GLU A 292 4.40 -19.52 -11.98
C GLU A 292 4.95 -20.88 -12.42
N GLY A 293 6.27 -21.09 -12.25
CA GLY A 293 6.93 -22.33 -12.67
C GLY A 293 6.82 -22.57 -14.18
N ASP A 294 5.86 -23.40 -14.58
CA ASP A 294 5.58 -23.79 -15.96
C ASP A 294 4.47 -22.96 -16.62
N LYS A 295 4.02 -21.89 -15.97
CA LYS A 295 3.04 -20.94 -16.50
C LYS A 295 3.59 -19.52 -16.47
N LEU A 296 3.37 -18.78 -17.55
CA LEU A 296 3.78 -17.39 -17.72
C LEU A 296 2.56 -16.56 -18.16
N THR A 297 2.21 -15.55 -17.38
CA THR A 297 1.18 -14.58 -17.74
C THR A 297 1.81 -13.21 -17.98
N LEU A 298 1.53 -12.62 -19.13
CA LEU A 298 1.96 -11.26 -19.50
C LEU A 298 0.73 -10.38 -19.66
N THR A 299 0.52 -9.42 -18.77
CA THR A 299 -0.65 -8.53 -18.83
C THR A 299 -0.21 -7.11 -19.14
N LYS A 300 -0.86 -6.46 -20.11
CA LYS A 300 -0.75 -5.02 -20.33
C LYS A 300 -1.97 -4.34 -19.74
N MET A 301 -1.76 -3.50 -18.73
CA MET A 301 -2.77 -2.60 -18.18
C MET A 301 -2.55 -1.19 -18.75
N VAL A 302 -3.63 -0.45 -18.96
CA VAL A 302 -3.63 0.93 -19.47
C VAL A 302 -4.40 1.79 -18.50
N ASN A 303 -3.85 2.95 -18.16
CA ASN A 303 -4.57 4.03 -17.52
C ASN A 303 -4.37 5.30 -18.35
N PHE A 304 -5.46 5.91 -18.82
CA PHE A 304 -5.40 7.19 -19.49
C PHE A 304 -5.22 8.29 -18.45
N ASP A 305 -4.39 9.30 -18.72
CA ASP A 305 -4.04 10.34 -17.70
C ASP A 305 -5.26 11.13 -17.14
N ALA A 306 -6.44 10.99 -17.77
CA ALA A 306 -7.71 11.58 -17.34
C ALA A 306 -8.66 10.59 -16.62
N GLU A 307 -8.31 9.32 -16.51
CA GLU A 307 -9.10 8.26 -15.87
C GLU A 307 -8.42 7.76 -14.59
N SER A 308 -9.21 7.29 -13.63
CA SER A 308 -8.71 6.93 -12.30
C SER A 308 -8.28 5.47 -12.15
N ASN A 309 -8.62 4.59 -13.10
CA ASN A 309 -8.42 3.15 -12.97
C ASN A 309 -7.69 2.56 -14.16
N PHE A 310 -6.74 1.67 -13.87
CA PHE A 310 -6.16 0.80 -14.88
C PHE A 310 -7.19 -0.22 -15.38
N PHE A 311 -7.28 -0.40 -16.69
CA PHE A 311 -8.01 -1.50 -17.32
C PHE A 311 -7.06 -2.41 -18.10
N GLN A 312 -7.43 -3.69 -18.22
CA GLN A 312 -6.65 -4.66 -18.97
C GLN A 312 -6.82 -4.44 -20.47
N ARG A 313 -5.71 -4.16 -21.17
CA ARG A 313 -5.68 -3.99 -22.62
C ARG A 313 -5.55 -5.31 -23.34
N ASN A 314 -4.62 -6.13 -22.88
CA ASN A 314 -4.46 -7.50 -23.35
C ASN A 314 -3.75 -8.35 -22.29
N GLN A 315 -3.86 -9.66 -22.44
CA GLN A 315 -3.18 -10.63 -21.61
C GLN A 315 -2.76 -11.83 -22.45
N TYR A 316 -1.50 -12.22 -22.31
CA TYR A 316 -1.02 -13.50 -22.77
C TYR A 316 -0.99 -14.47 -21.59
N VAL A 317 -1.44 -15.70 -21.80
CA VAL A 317 -1.29 -16.80 -20.85
C VAL A 317 -0.60 -17.93 -21.59
N PHE A 318 0.61 -18.28 -21.16
CA PHE A 318 1.44 -19.32 -21.73
C PHE A 318 1.71 -20.41 -20.71
N SER A 319 1.85 -21.64 -21.21
CA SER A 319 2.36 -22.77 -20.44
C SER A 319 3.44 -23.52 -21.21
N ARG A 320 4.31 -24.20 -20.48
CA ARG A 320 5.23 -25.21 -21.02
C ARG A 320 4.86 -26.58 -20.45
N ASN A 321 5.02 -27.61 -21.26
CA ASN A 321 4.96 -29.01 -20.84
C ASN A 321 6.37 -29.59 -20.82
#